data_AF-A0A2S2P2C7-F1
#
_entry.id   AF-A0A2S2P2C7-F1
#
_cell.length_a   1.000
_cell.length_b   1.000
_cell.length_c   1.000
_cell.angle_alpha   90.00
_cell.angle_beta   90.00
_cell.angle_gamma   90.00
#
_symmetry.space_group_name_H-M   'P 1'
#
loop_
_entity.id
_entity.type
_entity.pdbx_description
1 polymer ?
#
loop_
_entity_poly.entity_id
_entity_poly.type
_entity_poly.pdbx_seq_one_letter_code
_entity_poly.pdbx_strand_id
1 'polypeptide(L)'
;FHYCQAVIRYCRRTLNSVFHLFQNSPEAHRVLRMVLALPHLPAEIQPECQFTMLEGFNAIIEYANGIEEVSERLQVFLIEYIQNFWFNQIGAACITVFGSDIRTNNYLESFHSTLLSQLGRH
;
A
#
# COMPACT_ATOMS: atom_id res chain seq x y z
N PHE A 1 6.64 7.67 2.30
CA PHE A 1 6.39 6.49 1.44
C PHE A 1 5.19 6.78 0.57
N HIS A 2 5.39 6.94 -0.75
CA HIS A 2 4.32 7.39 -1.63
C HIS A 2 3.15 6.40 -1.72
N TYR A 3 3.43 5.10 -1.68
CA TYR A 3 2.40 4.06 -1.64
C TYR A 3 1.44 4.22 -0.45
N CYS A 4 1.95 4.21 0.79
CA CYS A 4 1.10 4.30 1.98
C CYS A 4 0.27 5.60 2.01
N GLN A 5 0.88 6.72 1.62
CA GLN A 5 0.16 8.00 1.53
C GLN A 5 -0.93 7.97 0.44
N ALA A 6 -0.66 7.36 -0.71
CA ALA A 6 -1.62 7.24 -1.80
C ALA A 6 -2.79 6.32 -1.41
N VAL A 7 -2.52 5.18 -0.75
CA VAL A 7 -3.56 4.29 -0.21
C VAL A 7 -4.43 5.03 0.79
N ILE A 8 -3.84 5.74 1.76
CA ILE A 8 -4.62 6.51 2.75
C ILE A 8 -5.46 7.60 2.06
N ARG A 9 -4.91 8.30 1.06
CA ARG A 9 -5.66 9.32 0.29
C ARG A 9 -6.80 8.70 -0.50
N TYR A 10 -6.59 7.53 -1.11
CA TYR A 10 -7.64 6.79 -1.81
C TYR A 10 -8.76 6.43 -0.83
N CYS A 11 -8.43 5.85 0.32
CA CYS A 11 -9.43 5.51 1.33
C CYS A 11 -10.20 6.74 1.81
N ARG A 12 -9.56 7.91 1.96
CA ARG A 12 -10.19 9.15 2.46
C ARG A 12 -11.06 9.90 1.45
N ARG A 13 -10.98 9.57 0.15
CA ARG A 13 -11.81 10.23 -0.86
C ARG A 13 -13.27 9.86 -0.64
N THR A 14 -14.13 10.87 -0.50
CA THR A 14 -15.56 10.75 -0.17
C THR A 14 -16.37 9.92 -1.18
N LEU A 15 -15.86 9.77 -2.40
CA LEU A 15 -16.45 8.93 -3.45
C LEU A 15 -16.24 7.42 -3.20
N ASN A 16 -15.30 7.06 -2.32
CA ASN A 16 -14.99 5.67 -2.00
C ASN A 16 -15.74 5.26 -0.73
N SER A 17 -16.66 4.29 -0.86
CA SER A 17 -17.51 3.76 0.22
C SER A 17 -16.76 3.04 1.34
N VAL A 18 -15.42 2.94 1.23
CA VAL A 18 -14.55 2.13 2.08
C VAL A 18 -13.99 2.91 3.27
N PHE A 19 -14.01 4.26 3.26
CA PHE A 19 -13.49 5.04 4.38
C PHE A 19 -14.24 4.75 5.69
N HIS A 20 -15.57 4.84 5.64
CA HIS A 20 -16.43 4.59 6.78
C HIS A 20 -16.35 3.13 7.24
N LEU A 21 -16.07 2.20 6.33
CA LEU A 21 -15.84 0.80 6.66
C LEU A 21 -14.63 0.66 7.59
N PHE A 22 -13.50 1.30 7.26
CA PHE A 22 -12.28 1.25 8.06
C PHE A 22 -12.37 1.98 9.40
N GLN A 23 -13.33 2.88 9.58
CA GLN A 23 -13.59 3.55 10.86
C GLN A 23 -14.47 2.73 11.79
N ASN A 24 -15.41 1.95 11.22
CA ASN A 24 -16.47 1.30 11.98
C ASN A 24 -16.24 -0.20 12.19
N SER A 25 -15.38 -0.86 11.40
CA SER A 25 -15.00 -2.26 11.57
C SER A 25 -13.52 -2.39 11.94
N PRO A 26 -13.18 -2.96 13.12
CA PRO A 26 -11.80 -3.22 13.49
C PRO A 26 -11.12 -4.25 12.57
N GLU A 27 -11.88 -5.18 11.99
CA GLU A 27 -11.41 -6.18 11.04
C GLU A 27 -11.02 -5.53 9.71
N ALA A 28 -11.87 -4.65 9.18
CA ALA A 28 -11.55 -3.86 7.99
C ALA A 28 -10.31 -2.98 8.25
N HIS A 29 -10.23 -2.34 9.42
CA HIS A 29 -9.06 -1.55 9.79
C HIS A 29 -7.77 -2.39 9.82
N ARG A 30 -7.86 -3.66 10.26
CA ARG A 30 -6.74 -4.60 10.23
C ARG A 30 -6.31 -4.91 8.80
N VAL A 31 -7.26 -5.14 7.89
CA VAL A 31 -6.97 -5.33 6.45
C VAL A 31 -6.21 -4.14 5.88
N LEU A 32 -6.66 -2.90 6.18
CA LEU A 32 -5.95 -1.70 5.76
C LEU A 32 -4.49 -1.67 6.28
N ARG A 33 -4.26 -2.01 7.55
CA ARG A 33 -2.91 -2.06 8.11
C ARG A 33 -2.03 -3.12 7.43
N MET A 34 -2.59 -4.29 7.10
CA MET A 34 -1.87 -5.33 6.36
C MET A 34 -1.49 -4.84 4.96
N VAL A 35 -2.40 -4.17 4.25
CA VAL A 35 -2.12 -3.58 2.94
C VAL A 35 -1.01 -2.53 3.02
N LEU A 36 -1.04 -1.66 4.03
CA LEU A 36 0.02 -0.65 4.24
C LEU A 36 1.39 -1.26 4.57
N ALA A 37 1.44 -2.52 5.02
CA ALA A 37 2.67 -3.24 5.32
C ALA A 37 3.25 -3.98 4.11
N LEU A 38 2.50 -4.16 3.02
CA LEU A 38 2.94 -4.87 1.81
C LEU A 38 4.30 -4.40 1.27
N PRO A 39 4.61 -3.08 1.20
CA PRO A 39 5.92 -2.62 0.73
C PRO A 39 7.13 -3.16 1.51
N HIS A 40 6.92 -3.68 2.71
CA HIS A 40 7.97 -4.30 3.50
C HIS A 40 8.26 -5.76 3.14
N LEU A 41 7.55 -6.31 2.16
CA LEU A 41 7.79 -7.64 1.61
C LEU A 41 8.58 -7.53 0.30
N PRO A 42 9.41 -8.53 -0.04
CA PRO A 42 10.17 -8.48 -1.28
C PRO A 42 9.24 -8.64 -2.48
N ALA A 43 9.57 -7.97 -3.58
CA ALA A 43 8.77 -8.08 -4.82
C ALA A 43 8.87 -9.47 -5.46
N GLU A 44 10.03 -10.12 -5.31
CA GLU A 44 10.34 -11.44 -5.87
C GLU A 44 10.98 -12.32 -4.79
N ILE A 45 11.03 -13.63 -5.04
CA ILE A 45 11.64 -14.59 -4.11
C ILE A 45 13.12 -14.27 -3.95
N GLN A 46 13.58 -14.21 -2.70
CA GLN A 46 14.98 -14.01 -2.37
C GLN A 46 15.52 -15.19 -1.56
N PRO A 47 16.84 -15.46 -1.60
CA PRO A 47 17.44 -16.56 -0.83
C PRO A 47 17.14 -16.48 0.68
N GLU A 48 17.00 -15.26 1.20
CA GLU A 48 16.74 -14.97 2.62
C GLU A 48 15.23 -14.94 2.95
N CYS A 49 14.37 -14.82 1.94
CA CYS A 49 12.93 -14.70 2.10
C CYS A 49 12.19 -15.38 0.94
N GLN A 50 11.62 -16.55 1.21
CA GLN A 50 10.84 -17.33 0.25
C GLN A 50 9.39 -16.86 0.10
N PHE A 51 9.10 -15.64 0.54
CA PHE A 51 7.76 -15.08 0.51
C PHE A 51 7.78 -13.71 -0.14
N THR A 52 6.83 -13.47 -1.03
CA THR A 52 6.72 -12.28 -1.87
C THR A 52 5.58 -11.39 -1.43
N MET A 53 5.61 -10.14 -1.91
CA MET A 53 4.53 -9.19 -1.70
C MET A 53 3.21 -9.67 -2.32
N LEU A 54 3.26 -10.42 -3.43
CA LEU A 54 2.07 -10.99 -4.06
C LEU A 54 1.43 -12.07 -3.17
N GLU A 55 2.24 -12.96 -2.60
CA GLU A 55 1.75 -13.97 -1.66
C GLU A 55 1.21 -13.31 -0.38
N GLY A 56 1.85 -12.23 0.07
CA GLY A 56 1.35 -11.35 1.14
C GLY A 56 -0.04 -10.82 0.84
N PHE A 57 -0.24 -10.34 -0.37
CA PHE A 57 -1.51 -9.81 -0.80
C PHE A 57 -2.59 -10.90 -0.95
N ASN A 58 -2.23 -12.08 -1.46
CA ASN A 58 -3.16 -13.22 -1.53
C ASN A 58 -3.64 -13.65 -0.13
N ALA A 59 -2.75 -13.69 0.86
CA ALA A 59 -3.12 -13.96 2.25
C ALA A 59 -4.07 -12.89 2.83
N ILE A 60 -3.92 -11.63 2.43
CA ILE A 60 -4.84 -10.55 2.81
C ILE A 60 -6.22 -10.77 2.17
N ILE A 61 -6.28 -11.17 0.90
CA ILE A 61 -7.54 -11.48 0.22
C ILE A 61 -8.25 -12.64 0.93
N GLU A 62 -7.53 -13.72 1.24
CA GLU A 62 -8.09 -14.87 1.94
C GLU A 62 -8.64 -14.47 3.32
N TYR A 63 -7.85 -13.69 4.08
CA TYR A 63 -8.29 -13.16 5.37
C TYR A 63 -9.55 -12.26 5.22
N ALA A 64 -9.59 -11.38 4.22
CA ALA A 64 -10.72 -10.50 3.97
C ALA A 64 -11.99 -11.26 3.55
N ASN A 65 -11.84 -12.34 2.78
CA ASN A 65 -12.95 -13.21 2.38
C ASN A 65 -13.56 -13.98 3.55
N GLY A 66 -12.79 -14.24 4.60
CA GLY A 66 -13.29 -14.84 5.83
C GLY A 66 -14.20 -13.93 6.67
N ILE A 67 -14.38 -12.66 6.31
CA ILE A 67 -15.19 -11.70 7.06
C ILE A 67 -16.48 -11.40 6.26
N GLU A 68 -17.53 -12.20 6.48
CA GLU A 68 -18.79 -12.13 5.71
C GLU A 68 -19.39 -10.72 5.61
N GLU A 69 -19.38 -9.95 6.70
CA GLU A 69 -20.05 -8.64 6.78
C GLU A 69 -19.39 -7.56 5.90
N VAL A 70 -18.09 -7.67 5.61
CA VAL A 70 -17.31 -6.61 4.96
C VAL A 70 -16.57 -7.05 3.70
N SER A 71 -16.60 -8.34 3.38
CA SER A 71 -15.84 -8.95 2.27
C SER A 71 -16.12 -8.25 0.93
N GLU A 72 -17.38 -8.11 0.51
CA GLU A 72 -17.74 -7.47 -0.77
C GLU A 72 -17.22 -6.03 -0.88
N ARG A 73 -17.33 -5.26 0.20
CA ARG A 73 -16.89 -3.86 0.23
C ARG A 73 -15.36 -3.75 0.22
N LEU A 74 -14.68 -4.69 0.86
CA LEU A 74 -13.22 -4.78 0.82
C LEU A 74 -12.72 -5.26 -0.55
N GLN A 75 -13.45 -6.13 -1.25
CA GLN A 75 -13.06 -6.66 -2.55
C GLN A 75 -12.90 -5.55 -3.60
N VAL A 76 -13.80 -4.56 -3.61
CA VAL A 76 -13.65 -3.38 -4.50
C VAL A 76 -12.31 -2.67 -4.23
N PHE A 77 -11.95 -2.46 -2.96
CA PHE A 77 -10.68 -1.84 -2.60
C PHE A 77 -9.47 -2.72 -2.94
N LEU A 78 -9.52 -4.01 -2.60
CA LEU A 78 -8.40 -4.93 -2.77
C LEU A 78 -8.15 -5.22 -4.25
N ILE A 79 -9.18 -5.52 -5.02
CA ILE A 79 -9.03 -5.93 -6.43
C ILE A 79 -8.91 -4.71 -7.35
N GLU A 80 -9.86 -3.78 -7.32
CA GLU A 80 -9.88 -2.70 -8.31
C GLU A 80 -8.78 -1.67 -8.06
N TYR A 81 -8.42 -1.44 -6.79
CA TYR A 81 -7.38 -0.47 -6.47
C TYR A 81 -6.05 -1.12 -6.15
N ILE A 82 -5.96 -2.02 -5.17
CA ILE A 82 -4.66 -2.58 -4.78
C ILE A 82 -4.09 -3.47 -5.89
N GLN A 83 -4.82 -4.46 -6.37
CA GLN A 83 -4.33 -5.38 -7.40
C GLN A 83 -4.17 -4.68 -8.76
N ASN A 84 -5.26 -4.13 -9.31
CA ASN A 84 -5.26 -3.64 -10.68
C ASN A 84 -4.38 -2.40 -10.90
N PHE A 85 -4.27 -1.52 -9.92
CA PHE A 85 -3.40 -0.35 -10.05
C PHE A 85 -1.98 -0.65 -9.56
N TRP A 86 -1.81 -1.07 -8.30
CA TRP A 86 -0.47 -1.17 -7.72
C TRP A 86 0.32 -2.40 -8.17
N PHE A 87 -0.31 -3.58 -8.23
CA PHE A 87 0.39 -4.77 -8.68
C PHE A 87 0.47 -4.86 -10.21
N ASN A 88 -0.64 -4.62 -10.91
CA ASN A 88 -0.70 -4.87 -12.36
C ASN A 88 -0.16 -3.70 -13.20
N GLN A 89 -0.39 -2.44 -12.81
CA GLN A 89 0.08 -1.28 -13.60
C GLN A 89 1.43 -0.74 -13.12
N ILE A 90 1.61 -0.58 -11.81
CA ILE A 90 2.85 -0.02 -11.25
C ILE A 90 3.92 -1.11 -11.07
N GLY A 91 3.53 -2.28 -10.57
CA GLY A 91 4.43 -3.41 -10.33
C GLY A 91 5.04 -3.41 -8.93
N ALA A 92 5.19 -4.62 -8.36
CA ALA A 92 5.65 -4.80 -6.98
C ALA A 92 7.07 -4.25 -6.72
N ALA A 93 7.96 -4.39 -7.70
CA ALA A 93 9.34 -3.90 -7.62
C ALA A 93 9.43 -2.38 -7.44
N CYS A 94 8.44 -1.62 -7.93
CA CYS A 94 8.39 -0.16 -7.85
C CYS A 94 7.86 0.35 -6.50
N ILE A 95 7.24 -0.50 -5.69
CA ILE A 95 6.65 -0.10 -4.40
C ILE A 95 7.32 -0.76 -3.20
N THR A 96 8.02 -1.88 -3.36
CA THR A 96 8.76 -2.50 -2.27
C THR A 96 9.92 -1.62 -1.78
N VAL A 97 10.17 -1.65 -0.47
CA VAL A 97 11.42 -1.17 0.16
C VAL A 97 12.10 -2.28 0.94
N PHE A 98 11.78 -3.52 0.64
CA PHE A 98 12.49 -4.65 1.19
C PHE A 98 13.99 -4.51 0.87
N GLY A 99 14.84 -4.67 1.88
CA GLY A 99 16.29 -4.49 1.74
C GLY A 99 16.78 -3.05 1.49
N SER A 100 15.89 -2.04 1.54
CA SER A 100 16.32 -0.65 1.41
C SER A 100 16.78 -0.07 2.75
N ASP A 101 18.00 0.47 2.78
CA ASP A 101 18.58 1.17 3.93
C ASP A 101 17.77 2.44 4.31
N ILE A 102 17.17 3.09 3.31
CA ILE A 102 16.33 4.28 3.49
C ILE A 102 14.87 3.91 3.22
N ARG A 103 14.18 3.49 4.27
CA ARG A 103 12.77 3.04 4.22
C ARG A 103 11.74 4.14 3.98
N THR A 104 12.14 5.39 3.82
CA THR A 104 11.23 6.50 3.52
C THR A 104 11.81 7.39 2.43
N ASN A 105 10.97 7.75 1.45
CA ASN A 105 11.34 8.71 0.41
C ASN A 105 11.66 10.12 0.91
N ASN A 106 11.74 10.34 2.23
CA ASN A 106 12.19 11.57 2.87
C ASN A 106 13.54 12.02 2.33
N TYR A 107 14.43 11.12 1.92
CA TYR A 107 15.72 11.51 1.35
C TYR A 107 15.58 12.18 -0.01
N LEU A 108 14.79 11.61 -0.93
CA LEU A 108 14.50 12.22 -2.23
C LEU A 108 13.66 13.48 -2.09
N GLU A 109 12.64 13.49 -1.23
CA GLU A 109 11.85 14.68 -0.94
C GLU A 109 12.69 15.79 -0.29
N SER A 110 13.62 15.45 0.62
CA SER A 110 14.57 16.41 1.20
C SER A 110 15.60 16.87 0.18
N PHE A 111 16.07 16.00 -0.71
CA PHE A 111 16.98 16.35 -1.80
C PHE A 111 16.30 17.30 -2.79
N HIS A 112 15.08 17.00 -3.22
CA HIS A 112 14.27 17.90 -4.06
C HIS A 112 13.94 19.21 -3.35
N SER A 113 13.61 19.18 -2.05
CA SER A 113 13.38 20.40 -1.26
C SER A 113 14.64 21.24 -1.12
N THR A 114 15.80 20.59 -0.95
CA THR A 114 17.11 21.25 -0.90
C THR A 114 17.45 21.86 -2.25
N LEU A 115 17.25 21.13 -3.35
CA LEU A 115 17.43 21.62 -4.72
C LEU A 115 16.53 22.83 -5.01
N LEU A 116 15.25 22.76 -4.64
CA LEU A 116 14.29 23.87 -4.78
C LEU A 116 14.68 25.08 -3.90
N SER A 117 15.22 24.85 -2.70
CA SER A 117 15.73 25.92 -1.84
C SER A 117 16.99 26.59 -2.40
N GLN A 118 17.84 25.82 -3.08
CA GLN A 118 19.11 26.30 -3.65
C GLN A 118 18.92 26.96 -5.03
N LEU A 119 17.93 26.50 -5.83
CA LEU A 119 17.63 27.05 -7.15
C LEU A 119 16.71 28.28 -7.11
N GLY A 120 16.17 28.62 -5.95
CA GLY A 120 15.45 29.88 -5.72
C GLY A 120 13.98 29.86 -6.17
N ARG A 121 13.11 30.41 -5.32
CA ARG A 121 11.78 30.88 -5.73
C ARG A 121 11.98 32.07 -6.67
N HIS A 122 11.71 31.88 -7.96
CA HIS A 122 11.49 33.00 -8.87
C HIS A 122 10.22 33.75 -8.52
#